data_AF-A0A972Z226-F1
#
_entry.id   AF-A0A972Z226-F1
#
_cell.length_a   1.000
_cell.length_b   1.000
_cell.length_c   1.000
_cell.angle_alpha   90.00
_cell.angle_beta   90.00
_cell.angle_gamma   90.00
#
_symmetry.space_group_name_H-M   'P 1'
#
loop_
_entity.id
_entity.type
_entity.pdbx_description
1 polymer ?
#
loop_
_entity_poly.entity_id
_entity_poly.type
_entity_poly.pdbx_seq_one_letter_code
_entity_poly.pdbx_strand_id
1 'polypeptide(L)'
;MLIEKKISELTVGHYVVKIINQADNFSLTAAGHIKSQAVIKHLKSKNVHCVLIDDSKTIAASNEKTESTHIKPSPLNREQLEQAKEIFNQSKSIQKKLFSDALSGSSLNLSPVIEVTNKSIDAIFNCPDALACMLNIREKDEYLLEHSVAVSVYITLFGRYLGLERDIIEQLSIGAFLHDIGKIKIPDEILNKPGKLTDDEFTIMKTHANHSIDIIKATPGISAPSLEV
;
A
#
# COMPACT_ATOMS: atom_id res chain seq x y z
N MET A 1 16.84 8.26 -30.70
CA MET A 1 18.06 8.15 -31.54
C MET A 1 19.22 7.78 -30.62
N LEU A 2 20.09 6.85 -31.03
CA LEU A 2 21.24 6.44 -30.20
C LEU A 2 22.40 7.42 -30.38
N ILE A 3 22.89 7.99 -29.28
CA ILE A 3 23.92 9.03 -29.28
C ILE A 3 25.00 8.66 -28.25
N GLU A 4 26.26 8.78 -28.62
CA GLU A 4 27.36 8.65 -27.66
C GLU A 4 27.49 9.92 -26.83
N LYS A 5 27.61 9.78 -25.52
CA LYS A 5 27.70 10.91 -24.61
C LYS A 5 28.80 10.71 -23.59
N LYS A 6 29.60 11.76 -23.35
CA LYS A 6 30.62 11.74 -22.30
C LYS A 6 29.95 11.74 -20.93
N ILE A 7 30.59 11.11 -19.95
CA ILE A 7 30.06 11.08 -18.58
C ILE A 7 29.96 12.48 -17.96
N SER A 8 30.75 13.45 -18.44
CA SER A 8 30.69 14.86 -18.06
C SER A 8 29.43 15.57 -18.54
N GLU A 9 28.82 15.08 -19.63
CA GLU A 9 27.64 15.65 -20.29
C GLU A 9 26.35 14.91 -19.89
N LEU A 10 26.46 13.89 -19.03
CA LEU A 10 25.33 13.11 -18.57
C LEU A 10 24.57 13.89 -17.48
N THR A 11 23.28 14.10 -17.69
CA THR A 11 22.31 14.63 -16.73
C THR A 11 21.31 13.56 -16.28
N VAL A 12 20.60 13.84 -15.18
CA VAL A 12 19.43 13.06 -14.75
C VAL A 12 18.40 13.06 -15.88
N GLY A 13 17.77 11.91 -16.11
CA GLY A 13 16.78 11.71 -17.17
C GLY A 13 17.31 11.06 -18.45
N HIS A 14 18.63 11.02 -18.69
CA HIS A 14 19.18 10.27 -19.83
C HIS A 14 18.93 8.77 -19.71
N TYR A 15 18.53 8.13 -20.82
CA TYR A 15 18.38 6.68 -20.91
C TYR A 15 19.66 6.05 -21.41
N VAL A 16 20.42 5.38 -20.54
CA VAL A 16 21.69 4.74 -20.90
C VAL A 16 21.44 3.31 -21.36
N VAL A 17 21.91 3.00 -22.57
CA VAL A 17 21.79 1.68 -23.19
C VAL A 17 22.97 0.79 -22.84
N LYS A 18 24.20 1.30 -22.97
CA LYS A 18 25.43 0.56 -22.66
C LYS A 18 26.62 1.49 -22.38
N ILE A 19 27.64 0.96 -21.73
CA ILE A 19 28.94 1.64 -21.59
C ILE A 19 29.77 1.36 -22.84
N ILE A 20 30.39 2.39 -23.41
CA ILE A 20 31.19 2.28 -24.63
C ILE A 20 32.68 2.37 -24.31
N ASN A 21 33.06 3.22 -23.34
CA ASN A 21 34.45 3.45 -22.98
C ASN A 21 34.60 3.61 -21.46
N GLN A 22 35.50 2.83 -20.87
CA GLN A 22 35.83 2.79 -19.45
C GLN A 22 37.25 2.27 -19.23
N ALA A 23 37.88 2.64 -18.11
CA ALA A 23 39.17 2.06 -17.71
C ALA A 23 39.03 0.76 -16.92
N ASP A 24 37.94 0.60 -16.17
CA ASP A 24 37.64 -0.59 -15.36
C ASP A 24 36.69 -1.54 -16.08
N ASN A 25 36.60 -2.80 -15.66
CA ASN A 25 35.67 -3.78 -16.24
C ASN A 25 34.29 -3.73 -15.58
N PHE A 26 33.58 -2.60 -15.69
CA PHE A 26 32.23 -2.41 -15.17
C PHE A 26 31.17 -2.63 -16.26
N SER A 27 30.06 -3.30 -15.94
CA SER A 27 28.97 -3.51 -16.89
C SER A 27 27.65 -3.06 -16.30
N LEU A 28 26.76 -2.56 -17.16
CA LEU A 28 25.39 -2.30 -16.78
C LEU A 28 24.62 -3.62 -16.75
N THR A 29 23.90 -3.88 -15.68
CA THR A 29 23.02 -5.06 -15.56
C THR A 29 21.82 -4.97 -16.51
N ALA A 30 21.36 -3.76 -16.81
CA ALA A 30 20.33 -3.48 -17.80
C ALA A 30 20.42 -2.03 -18.30
N ALA A 31 19.84 -1.75 -19.46
CA ALA A 31 19.61 -0.40 -19.94
C ALA A 31 18.56 0.32 -19.09
N GLY A 32 18.72 1.62 -18.82
CA GLY A 32 17.80 2.35 -17.96
C GLY A 32 18.08 3.84 -17.81
N HIS A 33 17.12 4.55 -17.19
CA HIS A 33 17.23 5.99 -16.91
C HIS A 33 18.21 6.28 -15.77
N ILE A 34 18.96 7.37 -15.92
CA ILE A 34 19.73 7.99 -14.85
C ILE A 34 18.76 8.69 -13.90
N LYS A 35 18.49 8.05 -12.76
CA LYS A 35 17.49 8.52 -11.78
C LYS A 35 18.01 9.62 -10.84
N SER A 36 19.33 9.79 -10.69
CA SER A 36 19.89 10.77 -9.78
C SER A 36 21.35 11.11 -10.08
N GLN A 37 21.83 12.22 -9.49
CA GLN A 37 23.23 12.63 -9.57
C GLN A 37 24.18 11.61 -8.90
N ALA A 38 23.68 10.82 -7.94
CA ALA A 38 24.46 9.78 -7.28
C ALA A 38 24.85 8.66 -8.25
N VAL A 39 23.96 8.29 -9.18
CA VAL A 39 24.25 7.31 -10.25
C VAL A 39 25.37 7.83 -11.14
N ILE A 40 25.35 9.11 -11.51
CA ILE A 40 26.40 9.73 -12.34
C ILE A 40 27.74 9.75 -11.59
N LYS A 41 27.74 10.10 -10.30
CA LYS A 41 28.95 10.04 -9.46
C LYS A 41 29.49 8.60 -9.35
N HIS A 42 28.60 7.61 -9.23
CA HIS A 42 29.00 6.21 -9.19
C HIS A 42 29.65 5.76 -10.49
N LEU A 43 29.06 6.07 -11.65
CA LEU A 43 29.66 5.78 -12.96
C LEU A 43 31.03 6.45 -13.12
N LYS A 44 31.19 7.69 -12.68
CA LYS A 44 32.50 8.38 -12.65
C LYS A 44 33.51 7.65 -11.74
N SER A 45 33.06 7.18 -10.58
CA SER A 45 33.92 6.42 -9.65
C SER A 45 34.36 5.05 -10.18
N LYS A 46 33.64 4.52 -11.19
CA LYS A 46 33.98 3.29 -11.93
C LYS A 46 34.76 3.58 -13.22
N ASN A 47 35.36 4.77 -13.31
CA ASN A 47 36.16 5.22 -14.44
C ASN A 47 35.46 5.04 -15.81
N VAL A 48 34.13 5.22 -15.85
CA VAL A 48 33.35 5.22 -17.08
C VAL A 48 33.51 6.58 -17.76
N HIS A 49 34.01 6.60 -18.99
CA HIS A 49 34.27 7.82 -19.76
C HIS A 49 33.11 8.16 -20.70
N CYS A 50 32.55 7.17 -21.41
CA CYS A 50 31.49 7.36 -22.39
C CYS A 50 30.40 6.28 -22.31
N VAL A 51 29.16 6.70 -22.50
CA VAL A 51 27.97 5.84 -22.54
C VAL A 51 27.17 6.08 -23.81
N LEU A 52 26.49 5.05 -24.29
CA LEU A 52 25.50 5.16 -25.36
C LEU A 52 24.15 5.51 -24.73
N ILE A 53 23.54 6.61 -25.12
CA ILE A 53 22.21 7.00 -24.69
C ILE A 53 21.18 6.85 -25.80
N ASP A 54 19.92 6.61 -25.43
CA ASP A 54 18.77 6.75 -26.32
C ASP A 54 18.09 8.10 -26.06
N ASP A 55 18.31 9.06 -26.95
CA ASP A 55 17.78 10.42 -26.85
C ASP A 55 16.24 10.44 -26.96
N SER A 56 15.64 9.50 -27.70
CA SER A 56 14.17 9.40 -27.79
C SER A 56 13.51 8.90 -26.51
N LYS A 57 14.28 8.25 -25.62
CA LYS A 57 13.82 7.80 -24.29
C LYS A 57 14.33 8.70 -23.18
N THR A 58 15.15 9.70 -23.51
CA THR A 58 15.69 10.66 -22.55
C THR A 58 14.60 11.62 -22.14
N ILE A 59 14.34 11.69 -20.84
CA ILE A 59 13.36 12.60 -20.27
C ILE A 59 14.09 13.91 -20.00
N ALA A 60 13.66 14.99 -20.66
CA ALA A 60 14.19 16.33 -20.38
C ALA A 60 13.99 16.63 -18.89
N ALA A 61 15.03 17.16 -18.23
CA ALA A 61 14.93 17.58 -16.84
C ALA A 61 13.89 18.72 -16.75
N SER A 62 12.64 18.37 -16.52
CA SER A 62 11.59 19.32 -16.19
C SER A 62 11.98 19.96 -14.86
N ASN A 63 12.27 21.26 -14.90
CA ASN A 63 12.34 22.15 -13.73
C ASN A 63 10.96 22.34 -13.06
N GLU A 64 10.00 21.46 -13.33
CA GLU A 64 8.87 21.29 -12.43
C GLU A 64 9.43 20.69 -11.15
N LYS A 65 9.53 21.56 -10.14
CA LYS A 65 9.41 21.13 -8.76
C LYS A 65 8.07 20.42 -8.60
N THR A 66 7.97 19.18 -9.05
CA THR A 66 7.23 18.20 -8.28
C THR A 66 8.05 18.10 -7.00
N GLU A 67 7.64 18.87 -6.00
CA GLU A 67 7.93 18.55 -4.62
C GLU A 67 7.36 17.15 -4.39
N SER A 68 8.10 16.13 -4.84
CA SER A 68 8.08 14.86 -4.14
C SER A 68 8.56 15.24 -2.76
N THR A 69 7.63 15.45 -1.85
CA THR A 69 7.88 15.37 -0.42
C THR A 69 8.29 13.93 -0.15
N HIS A 70 9.50 13.57 -0.56
CA HIS A 70 10.32 12.64 0.20
C HIS A 70 10.62 13.37 1.51
N ILE A 71 9.60 13.45 2.35
CA ILE A 71 9.78 13.45 3.79
C ILE A 71 10.71 12.26 3.99
N LYS A 72 12.00 12.53 4.27
CA LYS A 72 12.85 11.50 4.85
C LYS A 72 12.01 10.96 6.02
N PRO A 73 11.61 9.67 6.03
CA PRO A 73 10.85 9.18 7.16
C PRO A 73 11.65 9.52 8.40
N SER A 74 11.08 10.38 9.25
CA SER A 74 11.64 10.63 10.57
C SER A 74 11.80 9.25 11.20
N PRO A 75 12.96 8.93 11.81
CA PRO A 75 13.16 7.63 12.42
C PRO A 75 12.00 7.36 13.35
N LEU A 76 11.33 6.21 13.15
CA LEU A 76 10.16 5.80 13.90
C LEU A 76 10.49 5.92 15.39
N ASN A 77 9.84 6.86 16.07
CA ASN A 77 10.08 7.06 17.49
C ASN A 77 9.16 6.15 18.31
N ARG A 78 9.50 5.98 19.59
CA ARG A 78 8.75 5.09 20.48
C ARG A 78 7.29 5.51 20.63
N GLU A 79 7.01 6.80 20.65
CA GLU A 79 5.65 7.34 20.79
C GLU A 79 4.78 6.97 19.58
N GLN A 80 5.29 7.15 18.36
CA GLN A 80 4.62 6.77 17.11
C GLN A 80 4.34 5.26 17.05
N LEU A 81 5.27 4.45 17.56
CA LEU A 81 5.10 3.00 17.64
C LEU A 81 3.99 2.61 18.63
N GLU A 82 3.96 3.22 19.81
CA GLU A 82 2.90 2.98 20.81
C GLU A 82 1.54 3.45 20.30
N GLN A 83 1.47 4.62 19.65
CA GLN A 83 0.25 5.12 19.01
C GLN A 83 -0.24 4.17 17.90
N ALA A 84 0.65 3.70 17.02
CA ALA A 84 0.29 2.75 15.98
C ALA A 84 -0.23 1.43 16.57
N LYS A 85 0.40 0.95 17.64
CA LYS A 85 -0.04 -0.25 18.37
C LYS A 85 -1.41 -0.07 19.01
N GLU A 86 -1.68 1.10 19.60
CA GLU A 86 -2.98 1.43 20.17
C GLU A 86 -4.05 1.47 19.09
N ILE A 87 -3.82 2.18 17.97
CA ILE A 87 -4.74 2.25 16.83
C ILE A 87 -5.03 0.83 16.30
N PHE A 88 -4.01 0.00 16.15
CA PHE A 88 -4.17 -1.37 15.67
C PHE A 88 -5.03 -2.20 16.63
N ASN A 89 -4.77 -2.14 17.94
CA ASN A 89 -5.56 -2.85 18.95
C ASN A 89 -7.01 -2.35 19.03
N GLN A 90 -7.23 -1.03 18.94
CA GLN A 90 -8.56 -0.43 18.87
C GLN A 90 -9.31 -0.92 17.63
N SER A 91 -8.64 -0.95 16.48
CA SER A 91 -9.19 -1.46 15.21
C SER A 91 -9.65 -2.90 15.35
N LYS A 92 -8.83 -3.78 15.96
CA LYS A 92 -9.20 -5.18 16.23
C LYS A 92 -10.43 -5.28 17.13
N SER A 93 -10.50 -4.49 18.19
CA SER A 93 -11.64 -4.50 19.13
C SER A 93 -12.94 -4.06 18.44
N ILE A 94 -12.87 -2.99 17.65
CA ILE A 94 -14.01 -2.46 16.88
C ILE A 94 -14.50 -3.50 15.88
N GLN A 95 -13.59 -4.13 15.13
CA GLN A 95 -13.95 -5.15 14.16
C GLN A 95 -14.57 -6.39 14.83
N LYS A 96 -14.01 -6.88 15.95
CA LYS A 96 -14.61 -7.96 16.77
C LYS A 96 -16.07 -7.62 17.13
N LYS A 97 -16.31 -6.39 17.58
CA LYS A 97 -17.65 -5.91 17.92
C LYS A 97 -18.57 -5.88 16.71
N LEU A 98 -18.13 -5.36 15.56
CA LEU A 98 -18.94 -5.31 14.34
C LEU A 98 -19.36 -6.69 13.87
N PHE A 99 -18.46 -7.67 13.91
CA PHE A 99 -18.78 -9.05 13.58
C PHE A 99 -19.85 -9.61 14.52
N SER A 100 -19.74 -9.36 15.83
CA SER A 100 -20.75 -9.74 16.81
C SER A 100 -22.10 -9.06 16.55
N ASP A 101 -22.09 -7.76 16.28
CA ASP A 101 -23.31 -6.98 16.00
C ASP A 101 -23.99 -7.51 14.72
N ALA A 102 -23.21 -7.76 13.66
CA ALA A 102 -23.70 -8.33 12.40
C ALA A 102 -24.27 -9.74 12.57
N LEU A 103 -23.62 -10.59 13.37
CA LEU A 103 -24.11 -11.94 13.70
C LEU A 103 -25.45 -11.89 14.44
N SER A 104 -25.62 -10.92 15.35
CA SER A 104 -26.87 -10.71 16.08
C SER A 104 -28.00 -10.08 15.24
N GLY A 105 -27.72 -9.66 14.00
CA GLY A 105 -28.66 -8.94 13.15
C GLY A 105 -28.90 -7.49 13.57
N SER A 106 -28.05 -6.93 14.43
CA SER A 106 -28.12 -5.54 14.86
C SER A 106 -27.65 -4.61 13.73
N SER A 107 -28.16 -3.38 13.71
CA SER A 107 -27.66 -2.34 12.80
C SER A 107 -26.20 -2.02 13.12
N LEU A 108 -25.33 -1.99 12.10
CA LEU A 108 -23.93 -1.63 12.30
C LEU A 108 -23.79 -0.14 12.61
N ASN A 109 -22.90 0.16 13.56
CA ASN A 109 -22.52 1.52 13.87
C ASN A 109 -21.17 1.84 13.22
N LEU A 110 -21.18 2.71 12.20
CA LEU A 110 -19.97 3.10 11.48
C LEU A 110 -19.13 4.15 12.19
N SER A 111 -19.66 4.88 13.18
CA SER A 111 -18.92 5.98 13.81
C SER A 111 -17.56 5.53 14.39
N PRO A 112 -17.45 4.40 15.11
CA PRO A 112 -16.16 3.89 15.57
C PRO A 112 -15.23 3.47 14.43
N VAL A 113 -15.78 2.95 13.33
CA VAL A 113 -15.00 2.56 12.15
C VAL A 113 -14.38 3.78 11.52
N ILE A 114 -15.19 4.81 11.24
CA ILE A 114 -14.75 6.07 10.65
C ILE A 114 -13.68 6.72 11.51
N GLU A 115 -13.87 6.75 12.83
CA GLU A 115 -12.90 7.33 13.75
C GLU A 115 -11.55 6.59 13.72
N VAL A 116 -11.56 5.26 13.78
CA VAL A 116 -10.31 4.48 13.81
C VAL A 116 -9.61 4.44 12.44
N THR A 117 -10.35 4.43 11.34
CA THR A 117 -9.79 4.55 9.99
C THR A 117 -9.15 5.92 9.79
N ASN A 118 -9.78 7.01 10.26
CA ASN A 118 -9.21 8.35 10.16
C ASN A 118 -7.95 8.50 11.03
N LYS A 119 -7.94 7.96 12.24
CA LYS A 119 -6.72 7.87 13.08
C LYS A 119 -5.60 7.10 12.35
N SER A 120 -5.94 6.00 11.69
CA SER A 120 -4.97 5.21 10.92
C SER A 120 -4.40 6.00 9.75
N ILE A 121 -5.25 6.74 9.03
CA ILE A 121 -4.87 7.61 7.92
C ILE A 121 -3.95 8.73 8.42
N ASP A 122 -4.31 9.41 9.51
CA ASP A 122 -3.47 10.45 10.10
C ASP A 122 -2.10 9.92 10.50
N ALA A 123 -2.05 8.76 11.16
CA ALA A 123 -0.81 8.10 11.52
C ALA A 123 0.04 7.77 10.28
N ILE A 124 -0.56 7.27 9.19
CA ILE A 124 0.14 6.95 7.94
C ILE A 124 0.64 8.21 7.22
N PHE A 125 -0.14 9.28 7.17
CA PHE A 125 0.26 10.53 6.52
C PHE A 125 1.41 11.21 7.28
N ASN A 126 1.43 11.10 8.61
CA ASN A 126 2.49 11.63 9.47
C ASN A 126 3.74 10.74 9.53
N CYS A 127 3.56 9.43 9.63
CA CYS A 127 4.63 8.43 9.70
C CYS A 127 4.20 7.11 9.02
N PRO A 128 4.45 6.97 7.70
CA PRO A 128 4.01 5.80 6.94
C PRO A 128 4.51 4.47 7.51
N ASP A 129 5.71 4.48 8.11
CA ASP A 129 6.38 3.29 8.59
C ASP A 129 5.76 2.75 9.90
N ALA A 130 5.08 3.58 10.70
CA ALA A 130 4.59 3.20 12.03
C ALA A 130 3.52 2.09 11.97
N LEU A 131 2.50 2.28 11.15
CA LEU A 131 1.45 1.27 10.95
C LEU A 131 1.91 0.12 10.05
N ALA A 132 2.82 0.37 9.10
CA ALA A 132 3.44 -0.69 8.32
C ALA A 132 4.23 -1.68 9.20
N CYS A 133 4.91 -1.18 10.25
CA CYS A 133 5.55 -2.03 11.25
C CYS A 133 4.54 -2.94 11.97
N MET A 134 3.34 -2.45 12.31
CA MET A 134 2.30 -3.27 12.95
C MET A 134 1.87 -4.44 12.06
N LEU A 135 1.80 -4.25 10.73
CA LEU A 135 1.44 -5.32 9.79
C LEU A 135 2.45 -6.48 9.73
N ASN A 136 3.70 -6.21 10.13
CA ASN A 136 4.80 -7.17 10.18
C ASN A 136 4.93 -7.87 11.53
N ILE A 137 4.37 -7.30 12.60
CA ILE A 137 4.29 -7.91 13.93
C ILE A 137 3.01 -8.76 13.95
N ARG A 138 3.04 -9.93 13.30
CA ARG A 138 1.91 -10.86 13.31
C ARG A 138 2.08 -11.90 14.41
N GLU A 139 1.12 -11.97 15.33
CA GLU A 139 0.96 -13.12 16.20
C GLU A 139 0.21 -14.24 15.44
N LYS A 140 0.59 -15.49 15.72
CA LYS A 140 0.31 -16.64 14.83
C LYS A 140 -1.17 -17.04 14.73
N ASP A 141 -2.06 -16.47 15.55
CA ASP A 141 -3.40 -17.03 15.83
C ASP A 141 -4.60 -16.08 15.60
N GLU A 142 -4.44 -14.81 15.19
CA GLU A 142 -5.58 -13.87 14.97
C GLU A 142 -5.90 -13.59 13.47
N TYR A 143 -5.69 -14.58 12.60
CA TYR A 143 -5.68 -14.45 11.13
C TYR A 143 -6.88 -13.72 10.49
N LEU A 144 -8.11 -13.89 11.00
CA LEU A 144 -9.32 -13.33 10.37
C LEU A 144 -9.63 -11.88 10.81
N LEU A 145 -9.29 -11.51 12.05
CA LEU A 145 -9.56 -10.17 12.55
C LEU A 145 -8.44 -9.18 12.17
N GLU A 146 -7.21 -9.68 12.09
CA GLU A 146 -6.11 -8.85 11.60
C GLU A 146 -6.23 -8.57 10.09
N HIS A 147 -6.96 -9.39 9.34
CA HIS A 147 -7.02 -9.26 7.88
C HIS A 147 -7.64 -7.94 7.41
N SER A 148 -8.89 -7.64 7.78
CA SER A 148 -9.55 -6.42 7.27
C SER A 148 -8.89 -5.14 7.79
N VAL A 149 -8.37 -5.17 9.03
CA VAL A 149 -7.55 -4.07 9.58
C VAL A 149 -6.28 -3.88 8.74
N ALA A 150 -5.56 -4.96 8.45
CA ALA A 150 -4.36 -4.91 7.62
C ALA A 150 -4.65 -4.43 6.20
N VAL A 151 -5.72 -4.92 5.56
CA VAL A 151 -6.15 -4.49 4.22
C VAL A 151 -6.50 -3.00 4.22
N SER A 152 -7.19 -2.49 5.25
CA SER A 152 -7.49 -1.06 5.38
C SER A 152 -6.21 -0.20 5.47
N VAL A 153 -5.21 -0.65 6.22
CA VAL A 153 -3.88 0.00 6.26
C VAL A 153 -3.18 -0.07 4.90
N TYR A 154 -3.22 -1.22 4.20
CA TYR A 154 -2.63 -1.35 2.87
C TYR A 154 -3.30 -0.45 1.83
N ILE A 155 -4.63 -0.38 1.81
CA ILE A 155 -5.37 0.54 0.94
C ILE A 155 -4.97 1.98 1.22
N THR A 156 -4.85 2.35 2.49
CA THR A 156 -4.42 3.70 2.87
C THR A 156 -3.02 4.02 2.34
N LEU A 157 -2.05 3.11 2.56
CA LEU A 157 -0.68 3.27 2.09
C LEU A 157 -0.62 3.34 0.56
N PHE A 158 -1.37 2.48 -0.13
CA PHE A 158 -1.38 2.40 -1.59
C PHE A 158 -2.06 3.61 -2.22
N GLY A 159 -3.22 4.03 -1.71
CA GLY A 159 -3.92 5.23 -2.17
C GLY A 159 -3.06 6.49 -1.99
N ARG A 160 -2.36 6.61 -0.85
CA ARG A 160 -1.38 7.68 -0.63
C ARG A 160 -0.23 7.61 -1.63
N TYR A 161 0.30 6.43 -1.89
CA TYR A 161 1.37 6.24 -2.89
C TYR A 161 0.93 6.65 -4.30
N LEU A 162 -0.33 6.35 -4.67
CA LEU A 162 -0.92 6.75 -5.94
C LEU A 162 -1.28 8.24 -6.02
N GLY A 163 -1.18 8.99 -4.90
CA GLY A 163 -1.55 10.40 -4.85
C GLY A 163 -3.06 10.64 -4.90
N LEU A 164 -3.88 9.68 -4.44
CA LEU A 164 -5.32 9.88 -4.32
C LEU A 164 -5.65 10.93 -3.26
N GLU A 165 -6.79 11.59 -3.42
CA GLU A 165 -7.29 12.54 -2.42
C GLU A 165 -7.61 11.84 -1.10
N ARG A 166 -7.37 12.54 0.01
CA ARG A 166 -7.55 11.99 1.37
C ARG A 166 -8.98 11.48 1.59
N ASP A 167 -9.98 12.24 1.16
CA ASP A 167 -11.40 11.86 1.31
C ASP A 167 -11.74 10.56 0.56
N ILE A 168 -11.11 10.31 -0.59
CA ILE A 168 -11.25 9.04 -1.31
C ILE A 168 -10.56 7.91 -0.55
N ILE A 169 -9.35 8.15 -0.03
CA ILE A 169 -8.63 7.17 0.78
C ILE A 169 -9.45 6.79 2.02
N GLU A 170 -10.06 7.76 2.71
CA GLU A 170 -10.94 7.50 3.86
C GLU A 170 -12.08 6.54 3.50
N GLN A 171 -12.78 6.82 2.40
CA GLN A 171 -13.89 6.00 1.95
C GLN A 171 -13.45 4.58 1.56
N LEU A 172 -12.32 4.44 0.84
CA LEU A 172 -11.78 3.13 0.49
C LEU A 172 -11.30 2.36 1.72
N SER A 173 -10.70 3.04 2.69
CA SER A 173 -10.21 2.42 3.92
C SER A 173 -11.35 1.91 4.81
N ILE A 174 -12.49 2.62 4.85
CA ILE A 174 -13.73 2.15 5.51
C ILE A 174 -14.25 0.90 4.79
N GLY A 175 -14.31 0.92 3.46
CA GLY A 175 -14.70 -0.24 2.66
C GLY A 175 -13.84 -1.46 2.95
N ALA A 176 -12.52 -1.30 2.92
CA ALA A 176 -11.57 -2.37 3.24
C ALA A 176 -11.70 -2.89 4.68
N PHE A 177 -12.05 -2.03 5.63
CA PHE A 177 -12.29 -2.46 7.00
C PHE A 177 -13.49 -3.40 7.11
N LEU A 178 -14.49 -3.22 6.24
CA LEU A 178 -15.77 -3.93 6.25
C LEU A 178 -15.87 -5.06 5.20
N HIS A 179 -14.99 -5.12 4.21
CA HIS A 179 -15.12 -5.94 2.99
C HIS A 179 -15.45 -7.42 3.23
N ASP A 180 -14.99 -7.95 4.37
CA ASP A 180 -15.09 -9.36 4.73
C ASP A 180 -16.19 -9.66 5.77
N ILE A 181 -17.01 -8.68 6.16
CA ILE A 181 -18.06 -8.85 7.19
C ILE A 181 -19.08 -9.94 6.81
N GLY A 182 -19.29 -10.19 5.52
CA GLY A 182 -20.16 -11.24 5.00
C GLY A 182 -19.68 -12.66 5.29
N LYS A 183 -18.43 -12.84 5.73
CA LYS A 183 -17.93 -14.17 6.17
C LYS A 183 -18.73 -14.74 7.34
N ILE A 184 -19.43 -13.91 8.11
CA ILE A 184 -20.36 -14.35 9.16
C ILE A 184 -21.51 -15.22 8.65
N LYS A 185 -21.80 -15.19 7.34
CA LYS A 185 -22.86 -15.98 6.70
C LYS A 185 -22.32 -17.28 6.08
N ILE A 186 -21.00 -17.50 6.09
CA ILE A 186 -20.38 -18.71 5.58
C ILE A 186 -20.44 -19.79 6.68
N PRO A 187 -20.84 -21.04 6.37
CA PRO A 187 -20.84 -22.11 7.34
C PRO A 187 -19.45 -22.33 7.96
N ASP A 188 -19.38 -22.53 9.29
CA ASP A 188 -18.13 -22.67 10.03
C ASP A 188 -17.25 -23.82 9.51
N GLU A 189 -17.86 -24.91 9.06
CA GLU A 189 -17.17 -26.07 8.47
C GLU A 189 -16.41 -25.72 7.19
N ILE A 190 -16.89 -24.71 6.45
CA ILE A 190 -16.26 -24.18 5.24
C ILE A 190 -15.28 -23.06 5.61
N LEU A 191 -15.70 -22.14 6.48
CA LEU A 191 -14.90 -20.98 6.86
C LEU A 191 -13.59 -21.37 7.55
N ASN A 192 -13.64 -22.36 8.44
CA ASN A 192 -12.52 -22.79 9.28
C ASN A 192 -11.93 -24.14 8.85
N LYS A 193 -12.22 -24.61 7.63
CA LYS A 193 -11.77 -25.91 7.14
C LYS A 193 -10.23 -26.01 7.20
N PRO A 194 -9.65 -26.98 7.92
CA PRO A 194 -8.20 -27.18 7.94
C PRO A 194 -7.76 -27.89 6.65
N GLY A 195 -7.63 -27.14 5.55
CA GLY A 195 -7.21 -27.67 4.25
C GLY A 195 -7.73 -26.87 3.06
N LYS A 196 -7.55 -27.43 1.86
CA LYS A 196 -8.13 -26.83 0.65
C LYS A 196 -9.65 -27.05 0.63
N LEU A 197 -10.37 -26.01 0.20
CA LEU A 197 -11.78 -26.11 -0.12
C LEU A 197 -11.97 -26.95 -1.40
N THR A 198 -13.07 -27.69 -1.49
CA THR A 198 -13.56 -28.26 -2.75
C THR A 198 -14.11 -27.14 -3.64
N ASP A 199 -14.37 -27.43 -4.91
CA ASP A 199 -14.93 -26.43 -5.84
C ASP A 199 -16.33 -25.93 -5.41
N ASP A 200 -17.13 -26.82 -4.82
CA ASP A 200 -18.45 -26.48 -4.26
C ASP A 200 -18.32 -25.61 -3.00
N GLU A 201 -17.44 -26.00 -2.08
CA GLU A 201 -17.15 -25.23 -0.86
C GLU A 201 -16.56 -23.85 -1.21
N PHE A 202 -15.70 -23.77 -2.22
CA PHE A 202 -15.16 -22.51 -2.70
C PHE A 202 -16.24 -21.66 -3.36
N THR A 203 -17.21 -22.28 -4.03
CA THR A 203 -18.37 -21.58 -4.58
C THR A 203 -19.23 -20.96 -3.49
N ILE A 204 -19.43 -21.66 -2.38
CA ILE A 204 -20.07 -21.12 -1.18
C ILE A 204 -19.22 -20.01 -0.56
N MET A 205 -17.90 -20.23 -0.39
CA MET A 205 -17.01 -19.22 0.17
C MET A 205 -17.09 -17.90 -0.60
N LYS A 206 -17.14 -17.92 -1.94
CA LYS A 206 -17.26 -16.70 -2.77
C LYS A 206 -18.52 -15.87 -2.47
N THR A 207 -19.57 -16.42 -1.86
CA THR A 207 -20.78 -15.65 -1.55
C THR A 207 -20.56 -14.63 -0.43
N HIS A 208 -19.46 -14.73 0.34
CA HIS A 208 -19.16 -13.76 1.41
C HIS A 208 -19.14 -12.32 0.90
N ALA A 209 -18.65 -12.08 -0.32
CA ALA A 209 -18.61 -10.74 -0.90
C ALA A 209 -20.02 -10.16 -1.10
N ASN A 210 -20.96 -10.96 -1.64
CA ASN A 210 -22.35 -10.54 -1.78
C ASN A 210 -23.00 -10.29 -0.42
N HIS A 211 -22.73 -11.16 0.56
CA HIS A 211 -23.20 -10.97 1.93
C HIS A 211 -22.63 -9.70 2.57
N SER A 212 -21.37 -9.36 2.34
CA SER A 212 -20.76 -8.11 2.80
C SER A 212 -21.50 -6.92 2.20
N ILE A 213 -21.75 -6.93 0.89
CA ILE A 213 -22.49 -5.88 0.20
C ILE A 213 -23.89 -5.70 0.81
N ASP A 214 -24.63 -6.79 1.04
CA ASP A 214 -25.98 -6.74 1.61
C ASP A 214 -25.98 -6.13 3.03
N ILE A 215 -25.03 -6.55 3.88
CA ILE A 215 -24.87 -6.06 5.26
C ILE A 215 -24.49 -4.57 5.25
N ILE A 216 -23.51 -4.19 4.43
CA ILE A 216 -22.98 -2.83 4.41
C ILE A 216 -24.00 -1.87 3.79
N LYS A 217 -24.72 -2.26 2.74
CA LYS A 217 -25.78 -1.42 2.13
C LYS A 217 -26.92 -1.10 3.10
N ALA A 218 -27.20 -1.99 4.05
CA ALA A 218 -28.20 -1.74 5.08
C ALA A 218 -27.71 -0.76 6.17
N THR A 219 -26.45 -0.35 6.13
CA THR A 219 -25.82 0.49 7.15
C THR A 219 -25.89 1.98 6.76
N PRO A 220 -26.56 2.83 7.57
CA PRO A 220 -26.63 4.26 7.29
C PRO A 220 -25.26 4.94 7.28
N GLY A 221 -25.05 5.86 6.32
CA GLY A 221 -23.84 6.68 6.26
C GLY A 221 -22.66 6.06 5.50
N ILE A 222 -22.84 4.89 4.87
CA ILE A 222 -21.82 4.32 4.00
C ILE A 222 -21.71 5.11 2.68
N SER A 223 -20.48 5.34 2.21
CA SER A 223 -20.22 5.98 0.93
C SER A 223 -20.29 4.99 -0.24
N ALA A 224 -20.51 5.48 -1.46
CA ALA A 224 -20.49 4.63 -2.65
C ALA A 224 -19.10 3.98 -2.89
N PRO A 225 -17.96 4.69 -2.77
CA PRO A 225 -16.65 4.05 -2.91
C PRO A 225 -16.38 2.97 -1.86
N SER A 226 -16.89 3.12 -0.63
CA SER A 226 -16.75 2.08 0.39
C SER A 226 -17.46 0.78 0.04
N LEU A 227 -18.51 0.82 -0.79
CA LEU A 227 -19.27 -0.36 -1.22
C LEU A 227 -18.62 -1.11 -2.39
N GLU A 228 -17.68 -0.48 -3.08
CA GLU A 228 -16.99 -1.02 -4.26
C GLU A 228 -15.64 -1.66 -3.92
N VAL A 229 -15.25 -1.66 -2.64
CA VAL A 229 -14.03 -2.32 -2.11
C VAL A 229 -14.31 -3.79 -1.83
#